data_AF-A0A653PNL3-F1
#
_entry.id   AF-A0A653PNL3-F1
#
_cell.length_a   1.000
_cell.length_b   1.000
_cell.length_c   1.000
_cell.angle_alpha   90.00
_cell.angle_beta   90.00
_cell.angle_gamma   90.00
#
_symmetry.space_group_name_H-M   'P 1'
#
loop_
_entity.id
_entity.type
_entity.pdbx_description
1 polymer ?
#
loop_
_entity_poly.entity_id
_entity_poly.type
_entity_poly.pdbx_seq_one_letter_code
_entity_poly.pdbx_strand_id
1 'polypeptide(L)'
;MEETKHEAWNTPYPKAQPENKKIIAGVLAIVLGGLGIHKFILGYTQEGIIQLLIGLCGIGYIIGIIEGIIYLTKSDEEFYQTYQVGKKGWF
;
A
#
# COMPACT_ATOMS: atom_id res chain seq x y z
N MET A 1 25.49 -36.31 20.80
CA MET A 1 24.27 -35.55 20.43
C MET A 1 24.15 -34.46 21.47
N GLU A 2 24.74 -33.29 21.22
CA GLU A 2 24.62 -32.14 22.13
C GLU A 2 23.31 -31.42 21.83
N GLU A 3 22.43 -31.33 22.83
CA GLU A 3 21.28 -30.45 22.78
C GLU A 3 21.74 -29.00 22.84
N THR A 4 21.62 -28.29 21.72
CA THR A 4 21.81 -26.84 21.66
C THR A 4 20.68 -26.15 22.44
N LYS A 5 20.97 -25.75 23.68
CA LYS A 5 20.08 -24.93 24.50
C LYS A 5 19.95 -23.55 23.86
N HIS A 6 18.79 -23.25 23.30
CA HIS A 6 18.49 -21.95 22.73
C HIS A 6 18.24 -20.94 23.87
N GLU A 7 19.23 -20.11 24.16
CA GLU A 7 19.15 -19.11 25.22
C GLU A 7 18.36 -17.87 24.77
N ALA A 8 17.44 -17.41 25.63
CA ALA A 8 16.50 -16.32 25.35
C ALA A 8 17.18 -14.96 25.05
N TRP A 9 18.45 -14.78 25.43
CA TRP A 9 19.24 -13.57 25.16
C TRP A 9 19.58 -13.36 23.68
N ASN A 10 19.50 -14.40 22.85
CA ASN A 10 19.65 -14.30 21.40
C ASN A 10 18.31 -14.43 20.68
N THR A 11 17.26 -13.81 21.23
CA THR A 11 16.04 -13.59 20.45
C THR A 11 16.28 -12.38 19.55
N PRO A 12 16.29 -12.52 18.21
CA PRO A 12 16.22 -11.35 17.35
C PRO A 12 14.96 -10.59 17.76
N TYR A 13 15.10 -9.33 18.16
CA TYR A 13 13.97 -8.43 18.45
C TYR A 13 12.85 -8.70 17.45
N PRO A 14 11.58 -8.81 17.88
CA PRO A 14 10.49 -9.02 16.94
C PRO A 14 10.62 -7.96 15.85
N LYS A 15 10.94 -8.41 14.64
CA LYS A 15 11.13 -7.55 13.47
C LYS A 15 9.93 -6.62 13.45
N ALA A 16 10.17 -5.31 13.57
CA ALA A 16 9.10 -4.32 13.48
C ALA A 16 8.27 -4.69 12.26
N GLN A 17 6.98 -5.01 12.49
CA GLN A 17 6.08 -5.40 11.42
C GLN A 17 6.11 -4.26 10.40
N PRO A 18 6.41 -4.54 9.12
CA PRO A 18 6.49 -3.49 8.13
C PRO A 18 5.21 -2.66 8.16
N GLU A 19 5.34 -1.33 8.16
CA GLU A 19 4.19 -0.43 8.24
C GLU A 19 3.23 -0.72 7.08
N ASN A 20 1.99 -1.14 7.39
CA ASN A 20 1.01 -1.41 6.37
C ASN A 20 0.21 -0.14 6.05
N LYS A 21 0.32 0.33 4.81
CA LYS A 21 -0.35 1.56 4.35
C LYS A 21 -1.75 1.32 3.79
N LYS A 22 -2.24 0.07 3.80
CA LYS A 22 -3.51 -0.35 3.17
C LYS A 22 -4.70 0.53 3.52
N ILE A 23 -4.94 0.73 4.81
CA ILE A 23 -6.12 1.48 5.28
C ILE A 23 -6.05 2.94 4.83
N ILE A 24 -4.91 3.59 5.03
CA ILE A 24 -4.69 4.98 4.60
C ILE A 24 -4.82 5.09 3.08
N ALA A 25 -4.17 4.21 2.32
CA ALA A 25 -4.21 4.22 0.87
C ALA A 25 -5.64 3.98 0.33
N GLY A 26 -6.36 3.00 0.88
CA GLY A 26 -7.73 2.67 0.47
C GLY A 26 -8.74 3.77 0.80
N VAL A 27 -8.69 4.33 2.00
CA VAL A 27 -9.59 5.44 2.39
C VAL A 27 -9.33 6.68 1.55
N LEU A 28 -8.06 7.05 1.33
CA LEU A 28 -7.72 8.21 0.51
C LEU A 28 -8.04 8.00 -0.96
N ALA A 29 -7.96 6.76 -1.46
CA ALA A 29 -8.42 6.42 -2.80
C ALA A 29 -9.94 6.58 -2.95
N ILE A 30 -10.73 6.36 -1.90
CA ILE A 30 -12.19 6.60 -1.95
C ILE A 30 -12.52 8.09 -1.85
N VAL A 31 -11.96 8.80 -0.87
CA VAL A 31 -12.31 10.20 -0.59
C VAL A 31 -11.68 11.16 -1.59
N LEU A 32 -10.42 10.92 -1.96
CA LEU A 32 -9.57 11.81 -2.77
C LEU A 32 -8.96 11.10 -3.98
N GLY A 33 -9.55 9.97 -4.42
CA GLY A 33 -9.01 9.16 -5.50
C GLY A 33 -8.94 9.85 -6.85
N GLY A 34 -9.82 10.83 -7.08
CA GLY A 34 -9.76 11.68 -8.27
C GLY A 34 -8.46 12.48 -8.39
N LEU A 35 -7.79 12.77 -7.26
CA LEU A 35 -6.51 13.49 -7.24
C LEU A 35 -5.30 12.55 -7.25
N GLY A 36 -5.49 11.23 -7.07
CA GLY A 36 -4.40 10.25 -7.02
C GLY A 36 -3.53 10.30 -5.76
N ILE A 37 -4.01 10.91 -4.67
CA ILE A 37 -3.22 11.12 -3.43
C ILE A 37 -2.75 9.80 -2.81
N HIS A 38 -3.56 8.74 -2.90
CA HIS A 38 -3.21 7.41 -2.41
C HIS A 38 -1.95 6.82 -3.06
N LYS A 39 -1.64 7.20 -4.30
CA LYS A 39 -0.42 6.75 -5.00
C LYS A 39 0.85 7.38 -4.44
N PHE A 40 0.80 8.66 -4.06
CA PHE A 40 1.95 9.34 -3.45
C PHE A 40 2.34 8.72 -2.10
N ILE A 41 1.37 8.22 -1.33
CA ILE A 41 1.61 7.57 -0.03
C ILE A 41 2.36 6.24 -0.19
N LEU A 42 2.10 5.54 -1.29
CA LEU A 42 2.80 4.31 -1.66
C LEU A 42 4.16 4.59 -2.32
N GLY A 43 4.49 5.86 -2.57
CA GLY A 43 5.71 6.29 -3.24
C GLY A 43 5.66 6.20 -4.77
N TYR A 44 4.46 6.19 -5.35
CA TYR A 44 4.21 6.16 -6.80
C TYR A 44 4.04 7.58 -7.33
N THR A 45 5.11 8.37 -7.29
CA THR A 45 5.06 9.79 -7.66
C THR A 45 4.69 9.99 -9.13
N GLN A 46 5.18 9.13 -10.03
CA GLN A 46 4.89 9.26 -11.47
C GLN A 46 3.42 8.95 -11.76
N GLU A 47 2.91 7.84 -11.23
CA GLU A 47 1.51 7.42 -11.39
C GLU A 47 0.56 8.38 -10.70
N GLY A 48 0.94 8.93 -9.55
CA GLY A 48 0.20 9.98 -8.86
C GLY A 48 0.06 11.24 -9.71
N ILE A 49 1.13 11.69 -10.38
CA ILE A 49 1.08 12.83 -11.31
C ILE A 49 0.16 12.53 -12.50
N ILE A 50 0.27 11.33 -13.09
CA ILE A 50 -0.59 10.92 -14.21
C ILE A 50 -2.07 10.93 -13.78
N GLN A 51 -2.38 10.34 -12.62
CA GLN A 51 -3.74 10.31 -12.10
C GLN A 51 -4.28 11.71 -11.79
N LEU A 52 -3.43 12.60 -11.27
CA LEU A 52 -3.80 13.99 -11.00
C LEU A 52 -4.14 14.74 -12.29
N LEU A 53 -3.36 14.55 -13.37
CA LEU A 53 -3.65 15.14 -14.67
C LEU A 53 -4.97 14.62 -15.27
N ILE A 54 -5.24 13.32 -15.13
CA ILE A 54 -6.52 12.71 -15.57
C ILE A 54 -7.69 13.20 -14.69
N GLY A 55 -7.44 13.36 -13.39
CA GLY A 55 -8.37 13.88 -12.39
C GLY A 55 -8.86 15.29 -12.69
N LEU A 56 -7.96 16.16 -13.17
CA LEU A 56 -8.31 17.53 -13.58
C LEU A 56 -9.31 17.57 -14.75
N CYS A 57 -9.41 16.51 -15.55
CA CYS A 57 -10.43 16.36 -16.60
C CYS A 57 -11.75 15.76 -16.09
N GLY A 58 -11.90 15.51 -14.79
CA GLY A 58 -13.15 15.05 -14.16
C GLY A 58 -13.41 13.53 -14.22
N ILE A 59 -12.50 12.74 -14.80
CA ILE A 59 -12.69 11.29 -15.02
C ILE A 59 -11.92 10.44 -14.00
N GLY A 60 -10.91 11.01 -13.34
CA GLY A 60 -10.01 10.27 -12.42
C GLY A 60 -10.68 9.66 -11.18
N TYR A 61 -11.88 10.13 -10.81
CA TYR A 61 -12.56 9.70 -9.58
C TYR A 61 -12.98 8.22 -9.60
N ILE A 62 -13.42 7.73 -10.77
CA ILE A 62 -13.82 6.33 -10.94
C ILE A 62 -12.63 5.40 -10.71
N ILE A 63 -11.46 5.75 -11.26
CA ILE A 63 -10.23 4.97 -11.12
C ILE A 63 -9.82 4.89 -9.66
N GLY A 64 -9.85 6.02 -8.95
CA GLY A 64 -9.55 6.07 -7.53
C GLY A 64 -10.49 5.24 -6.66
N ILE A 65 -11.80 5.26 -6.92
CA ILE A 65 -12.76 4.41 -6.21
C ILE A 65 -12.46 2.94 -6.42
N ILE A 66 -12.22 2.51 -7.67
CA ILE A 66 -11.95 1.10 -7.97
C ILE A 66 -10.67 0.65 -7.25
N GLU A 67 -9.61 1.44 -7.31
CA GLU A 67 -8.37 1.15 -6.58
C GLU A 67 -8.58 1.11 -5.06
N GLY A 68 -9.36 2.04 -4.51
CA GLY A 68 -9.70 2.06 -3.08
C GLY A 68 -10.41 0.80 -2.62
N ILE A 69 -11.38 0.32 -3.40
CA ILE A 69 -12.06 -0.96 -3.13
C ILE A 69 -11.07 -2.12 -3.20
N ILE A 70 -10.22 -2.18 -4.22
CA ILE A 70 -9.20 -3.24 -4.36
C ILE A 70 -8.25 -3.26 -3.17
N TYR A 71 -7.80 -2.09 -2.70
CA TYR A 71 -6.89 -2.00 -1.56
C TYR A 71 -7.56 -2.49 -0.28
N LEU A 72 -8.81 -2.08 -0.03
CA LEU A 72 -9.54 -2.45 1.20
C LEU A 72 -10.02 -3.90 1.20
N THR A 73 -10.22 -4.51 0.02
CA THR A 73 -10.65 -5.90 -0.12
C THR A 73 -9.49 -6.90 -0.10
N LYS A 74 -8.25 -6.44 -0.23
CA LYS A 74 -7.05 -7.29 -0.10
C LYS A 74 -6.69 -7.56 1.36
N SER A 75 -6.10 -8.72 1.60
CA SER A 75 -5.44 -9.00 2.88
C SER A 75 -4.24 -8.06 3.08
N ASP A 76 -3.88 -7.82 4.33
CA ASP A 76 -2.75 -6.94 4.68
C ASP A 76 -1.44 -7.42 4.05
N GLU A 77 -1.19 -8.72 4.06
CA GLU A 77 0.01 -9.32 3.49
C GLU A 77 0.04 -9.21 1.97
N GLU A 78 -1.06 -9.52 1.27
CA GLU A 78 -1.13 -9.37 -0.18
C GLU A 78 -0.97 -7.91 -0.62
N PHE A 79 -1.59 -6.97 0.12
CA PHE A 79 -1.43 -5.55 -0.15
C PHE A 79 0.04 -5.13 -0.01
N TYR A 80 0.66 -5.52 1.09
CA TYR A 80 2.05 -5.20 1.37
C TYR A 80 2.99 -5.75 0.27
N GLN A 81 2.84 -7.03 -0.08
CA GLN A 81 3.68 -7.65 -1.11
C GLN A 81 3.44 -7.05 -2.49
N THR A 82 2.21 -6.70 -2.83
CA THR A 82 1.87 -6.19 -4.17
C THR A 82 2.24 -4.71 -4.35
N TYR A 83 1.88 -3.86 -3.39
CA TYR A 83 1.95 -2.40 -3.55
C TYR A 83 3.07 -1.74 -2.74
N GLN A 84 3.54 -2.34 -1.65
CA GLN A 84 4.67 -1.75 -0.90
C GLN A 84 6.01 -2.35 -1.34
N VAL A 85 6.06 -3.66 -1.53
CA VAL A 85 7.27 -4.38 -2.00
C VAL A 85 7.33 -4.44 -3.52
N GLY A 86 6.28 -5.00 -4.15
CA GLY A 86 6.22 -5.22 -5.60
C GLY A 86 5.99 -3.95 -6.43
N LYS A 87 5.71 -2.83 -5.77
CA LYS A 87 5.53 -1.50 -6.40
C LYS A 87 4.59 -1.52 -7.62
N LYS A 88 3.49 -2.27 -7.54
CA LYS A 88 2.46 -2.31 -8.59
C LYS A 88 1.76 -0.95 -8.72
N GLY A 89 2.08 -0.21 -9.77
CA GLY A 89 1.62 1.17 -9.98
C GLY A 89 0.12 1.34 -10.29
N TRP A 90 -0.56 0.32 -10.83
CA TRP A 90 -1.99 0.38 -11.18
C TRP A 90 -2.68 -0.97 -10.97
N PHE A 91 -3.95 -0.91 -10.53
CA PHE A 91 -4.87 -2.05 -10.25
C PHE A 91 -4.15 -3.28 -9.73
#